data_AF-A0A1I0QEH7-F1
#
_entry.id   AF-A0A1I0QEH7-F1
#
_cell.length_a   1.000
_cell.length_b   1.000
_cell.length_c   1.000
_cell.angle_alpha   90.00
_cell.angle_beta   90.00
_cell.angle_gamma   90.00
#
_symmetry.space_group_name_H-M   'P 1'
#
loop_
_entity.id
_entity.type
_entity.pdbx_description
1 polymer ?
#
loop_
_entity_poly.entity_id
_entity_poly.type
_entity_poly.pdbx_seq_one_letter_code
_entity_poly.pdbx_strand_id
1 'polypeptide(L)'
;MKKIAFYGTLFMGLILVFIGGRFLLDPLGAETGFGISVPVNGNFSFHYIKGIRDLFTGIVILGVLWTGERRALGVVMLAGAMVPVVDFSLVLNYPAHLTASLIPHLVAIVLALLLGIYYLSSTAKKQPHAAL
;
A
#
# COMPACT_ATOMS: atom_id res chain seq x y z
N MET A 1 2.03 10.72 18.30
CA MET A 1 1.13 9.86 17.49
C MET A 1 0.64 10.54 16.20
N LYS A 2 -0.04 11.70 16.23
CA LYS A 2 -0.58 12.34 15.00
C LYS A 2 0.46 12.59 13.89
N LYS A 3 1.63 13.15 14.24
CA LYS A 3 2.73 13.37 13.28
C LYS A 3 3.27 12.06 12.70
N ILE A 4 3.45 11.04 13.55
CA ILE A 4 3.92 9.71 13.13
C ILE A 4 2.96 9.08 12.12
N ALA A 5 1.65 9.10 12.40
CA ALA A 5 0.65 8.58 11.47
C ALA A 5 0.63 9.35 10.15
N PHE A 6 0.74 10.68 10.19
CA PHE A 6 0.83 11.52 9.00
C PHE A 6 2.05 11.14 8.14
N TYR A 7 3.26 11.14 8.71
CA TYR A 7 4.47 10.82 7.95
C TYR A 7 4.51 9.36 7.51
N GLY A 8 3.99 8.43 8.30
CA GLY A 8 3.86 7.02 7.90
C GLY A 8 2.94 6.85 6.69
N THR A 9 1.80 7.55 6.68
CA THR A 9 0.86 7.50 5.55
C THR A 9 1.41 8.20 4.32
N LEU A 10 2.08 9.34 4.51
CA LEU A 10 2.78 10.06 3.44
C LEU A 10 3.83 9.16 2.79
N PHE A 11 4.66 8.51 3.60
CA PHE A 11 5.66 7.55 3.13
C PHE A 11 5.03 6.40 2.35
N MET A 12 3.95 5.81 2.87
CA MET A 12 3.24 4.70 2.23
C MET A 12 2.61 5.12 0.88
N GLY A 13 2.05 6.32 0.78
CA GLY A 13 1.56 6.85 -0.48
C GLY A 13 2.68 7.07 -1.50
N LEU A 14 3.78 7.72 -1.08
CA LEU A 14 4.93 8.01 -1.95
C LEU A 14 5.64 6.74 -2.43
N ILE A 15 5.82 5.73 -1.57
CA ILE A 15 6.49 4.49 -1.96
C ILE A 15 5.65 3.69 -2.96
N LEU A 16 4.31 3.71 -2.85
CA LEU A 16 3.42 3.07 -3.83
C LEU A 16 3.43 3.81 -5.18
N VAL A 17 3.49 5.14 -5.17
CA VAL A 17 3.71 5.92 -6.40
C VAL A 17 5.04 5.54 -7.05
N PHE A 18 6.11 5.43 -6.26
CA PHE A 18 7.43 5.02 -6.75
C PHE A 18 7.42 3.60 -7.31
N ILE A 19 6.87 2.62 -6.59
CA ILE A 19 6.79 1.21 -7.02
C ILE A 19 5.94 1.10 -8.29
N GLY A 20 4.78 1.74 -8.31
CA GLY A 20 3.89 1.76 -9.47
C GLY A 20 4.57 2.37 -10.69
N GLY A 21 5.22 3.52 -10.53
CA GLY A 21 6.03 4.14 -11.57
C GLY A 21 7.17 3.25 -12.05
N ARG A 22 7.85 2.53 -11.15
CA ARG A 22 8.90 1.58 -11.51
C ARG A 22 8.37 0.43 -12.35
N PHE A 23 7.22 -0.15 -12.03
CA PHE A 23 6.59 -1.18 -12.87
C PHE A 23 6.19 -0.68 -14.27
N LEU A 24 5.95 0.62 -14.43
CA LEU A 24 5.62 1.23 -15.73
C LEU A 24 6.88 1.55 -16.55
N LEU A 25 7.98 1.97 -15.90
CA LEU A 25 9.19 2.46 -16.56
C LEU A 25 10.33 1.43 -16.65
N ASP A 26 10.43 0.55 -15.65
CA ASP A 26 11.43 -0.52 -15.50
C ASP A 26 10.75 -1.81 -14.98
N PRO A 27 9.97 -2.50 -15.82
CA PRO A 27 9.20 -3.68 -15.41
C PRO A 27 10.06 -4.80 -14.82
N LEU A 28 11.22 -5.07 -15.43
CA LEU A 28 12.13 -6.16 -15.01
C LEU A 28 12.79 -5.86 -13.67
N GLY A 29 13.24 -4.63 -13.46
CA GLY A 29 13.79 -4.24 -12.16
C GLY A 29 12.72 -4.19 -11.07
N ALA A 30 11.50 -3.79 -11.40
CA ALA A 30 10.37 -3.82 -10.47
C ALA A 30 9.98 -5.26 -10.06
N GLU A 31 9.89 -6.18 -11.03
CA GLU A 31 9.65 -7.61 -10.81
C GLU A 31 10.71 -8.23 -9.88
N THR A 32 11.99 -7.97 -10.19
CA THR A 32 13.12 -8.45 -9.38
C THR A 32 13.02 -7.94 -7.95
N GLY A 33 12.70 -6.66 -7.76
CA GLY A 33 12.50 -6.06 -6.44
C GLY A 33 11.25 -6.57 -5.70
N PHE A 34 10.22 -6.98 -6.44
CA PHE A 34 8.99 -7.55 -5.88
C PHE A 34 9.22 -8.96 -5.31
N GLY A 35 10.14 -9.72 -5.90
CA GLY A 35 10.57 -11.03 -5.38
C GLY A 35 9.96 -12.25 -6.07
N ILE A 36 9.39 -12.06 -7.26
CA ILE A 36 8.93 -13.16 -8.13
C ILE A 36 9.60 -13.04 -9.49
N SER A 37 9.47 -14.07 -10.33
CA SER A 37 9.71 -13.91 -11.76
C SER A 37 8.59 -14.47 -12.63
N VAL A 38 8.25 -13.73 -13.69
CA VAL A 38 7.18 -14.07 -14.64
C VAL A 38 7.76 -14.07 -16.06
N PRO A 39 7.57 -15.14 -16.85
CA PRO A 39 8.01 -15.15 -18.24
C PRO A 39 7.37 -14.01 -19.05
N VAL A 40 8.21 -13.09 -19.53
CA VAL A 40 7.74 -11.89 -20.24
C VAL A 40 7.48 -12.19 -21.71
N ASN A 41 8.34 -12.95 -22.40
CA ASN A 41 8.25 -13.21 -23.84
C ASN A 41 7.98 -11.94 -24.69
N GLY A 42 8.53 -10.79 -24.28
CA GLY A 42 8.31 -9.48 -24.91
C GLY A 42 6.99 -8.77 -24.54
N ASN A 43 6.17 -9.35 -23.66
CA ASN A 43 4.90 -8.81 -23.20
C ASN A 43 4.92 -8.45 -21.71
N PHE A 44 4.90 -7.15 -21.41
CA PHE A 44 4.90 -6.60 -20.05
C PHE A 44 3.51 -6.21 -19.53
N SER A 45 2.43 -6.67 -20.17
CA SER A 45 1.06 -6.23 -19.83
C SER A 45 0.71 -6.46 -18.36
N PHE A 46 1.13 -7.58 -17.76
CA PHE A 46 0.89 -7.85 -16.34
C PHE A 46 1.66 -6.90 -15.42
N HIS A 47 2.90 -6.54 -15.77
CA HIS A 47 3.69 -5.55 -15.05
C HIS A 47 3.01 -4.19 -15.09
N TYR A 48 2.50 -3.77 -16.25
CA TYR A 48 1.78 -2.50 -16.37
C TYR A 48 0.47 -2.49 -15.60
N ILE A 49 -0.28 -3.59 -15.62
CA ILE A 49 -1.51 -3.75 -14.82
C ILE A 49 -1.20 -3.63 -13.32
N LYS A 50 -0.12 -4.25 -12.85
CA LYS A 50 0.33 -4.08 -11.47
C LYS A 50 0.76 -2.63 -11.20
N GLY A 51 1.61 -2.09 -12.05
CA GLY A 51 2.19 -0.76 -11.88
C GLY A 51 1.14 0.33 -11.76
N ILE A 52 0.13 0.31 -12.63
CA ILE A 52 -0.94 1.33 -12.56
C ILE A 52 -1.80 1.19 -11.30
N ARG A 53 -2.00 -0.03 -10.77
CA ARG A 53 -2.75 -0.25 -9.53
C ARG A 53 -2.01 0.26 -8.31
N ASP A 54 -0.70 0.03 -8.24
CA ASP A 54 0.14 0.54 -7.14
C ASP A 54 0.24 2.08 -7.21
N LEU A 55 0.44 2.62 -8.41
CA LEU A 55 0.46 4.07 -8.66
C LEU A 55 -0.88 4.73 -8.26
N PHE A 56 -1.99 4.18 -8.74
CA PHE A 56 -3.34 4.66 -8.40
C PHE A 56 -3.57 4.63 -6.89
N THR A 57 -3.23 3.51 -6.22
CA THR A 57 -3.41 3.36 -4.78
C THR A 57 -2.59 4.39 -4.02
N GLY A 58 -1.33 4.61 -4.41
CA GLY A 58 -0.49 5.66 -3.84
C GLY A 58 -1.08 7.07 -3.99
N ILE A 59 -1.59 7.40 -5.19
CA ILE A 59 -2.24 8.69 -5.46
C ILE A 59 -3.50 8.87 -4.60
N VAL A 60 -4.35 7.84 -4.49
CA VAL A 60 -5.57 7.90 -3.65
C VAL A 60 -5.20 8.14 -2.19
N ILE A 61 -4.20 7.44 -1.66
CA ILE A 61 -3.74 7.61 -0.29
C ILE A 61 -3.27 9.05 -0.04
N LEU A 62 -2.43 9.58 -0.93
CA LEU A 62 -1.91 10.95 -0.84
C LEU A 62 -3.02 12.00 -0.97
N GLY A 63 -3.96 11.79 -1.91
CA GLY A 63 -5.09 12.69 -2.13
C GLY A 63 -5.99 12.78 -0.90
N VAL A 64 -6.39 11.64 -0.33
CA VAL A 64 -7.22 11.60 0.89
C VAL A 64 -6.46 12.11 2.12
N LEU A 65 -5.15 11.87 2.20
CA LEU A 65 -4.31 12.46 3.25
C LEU A 65 -4.31 13.99 3.17
N TRP A 66 -4.27 14.56 1.96
CA TRP A 66 -4.25 16.00 1.73
C TRP A 66 -5.59 16.70 2.01
N THR A 67 -6.72 16.01 1.81
CA THR A 67 -8.04 16.55 2.19
C THR A 67 -8.25 16.59 3.71
N GLY A 68 -7.45 15.83 4.47
CA GLY A 68 -7.58 15.73 5.92
C GLY A 68 -8.72 14.80 6.38
N GLU A 69 -9.38 14.10 5.45
CA GLU A 69 -10.51 13.20 5.71
C GLU A 69 -10.06 11.89 6.37
N ARG A 70 -9.87 11.94 7.68
CA ARG A 70 -9.32 10.81 8.45
C ARG A 70 -10.15 9.54 8.34
N ARG A 71 -11.48 9.63 8.34
CA ARG A 71 -12.32 8.42 8.28
C ARG A 71 -12.16 7.73 6.93
N ALA A 72 -12.19 8.49 5.85
CA ALA A 72 -11.94 7.97 4.50
C ALA A 72 -10.54 7.35 4.41
N LEU A 73 -9.52 8.03 4.95
CA LEU A 73 -8.15 7.51 4.98
C LEU A 73 -8.06 6.17 5.73
N GLY A 74 -8.76 6.05 6.86
CA GLY A 74 -8.84 4.80 7.61
C GLY A 74 -9.46 3.65 6.83
N VAL A 75 -10.57 3.91 6.13
CA VAL A 75 -11.21 2.91 5.25
C VAL A 75 -10.29 2.51 4.10
N VAL A 76 -9.68 3.49 3.42
CA VAL A 76 -8.75 3.26 2.30
C VAL A 76 -7.56 2.41 2.74
N MET A 77 -6.97 2.69 3.90
CA MET A 77 -5.85 1.91 4.44
C MET A 77 -6.25 0.45 4.73
N LEU A 78 -7.39 0.22 5.40
CA LEU A 78 -7.82 -1.13 5.76
C LEU A 78 -8.25 -1.97 4.56
N ALA A 79 -9.04 -1.39 3.65
CA ALA A 79 -9.40 -2.07 2.42
C ALA A 79 -8.15 -2.31 1.54
N GLY A 80 -7.27 -1.30 1.46
CA GLY A 80 -6.02 -1.37 0.71
C GLY A 80 -5.06 -2.44 1.22
N ALA A 81 -5.12 -2.81 2.50
CA ALA A 81 -4.28 -3.88 3.08
C ALA A 81 -4.46 -5.24 2.39
N MET A 82 -5.58 -5.48 1.70
CA MET A 82 -5.77 -6.68 0.88
C MET A 82 -4.68 -6.82 -0.20
N VAL A 83 -4.22 -5.71 -0.77
CA VAL A 83 -3.20 -5.71 -1.84
C VAL A 83 -1.88 -6.30 -1.35
N PRO A 84 -1.21 -5.76 -0.31
CA PRO A 84 0.05 -6.32 0.16
C PRO A 84 -0.11 -7.71 0.82
N VAL A 85 -1.31 -8.09 1.31
CA VAL A 85 -1.58 -9.46 1.80
C VAL A 85 -1.53 -10.47 0.66
N VAL A 86 -2.15 -10.16 -0.47
CA VAL A 86 -2.11 -11.02 -1.66
C VAL A 86 -0.70 -11.02 -2.24
N ASP A 87 -0.04 -9.86 -2.34
CA ASP A 87 1.34 -9.75 -2.82
C ASP A 87 2.31 -10.58 -1.97
N PHE A 88 2.21 -10.50 -0.63
CA PHE A 88 3.00 -11.32 0.29
C PHE A 88 2.77 -12.81 0.04
N SER A 89 1.51 -13.20 -0.14
CA SER A 89 1.14 -14.60 -0.37
C SER A 89 1.69 -15.10 -1.72
N LEU A 90 1.69 -14.27 -2.77
CA LEU A 90 2.29 -14.62 -4.06
C LEU A 90 3.80 -14.83 -3.95
N VAL A 91 4.50 -13.94 -3.24
CA VAL A 91 5.95 -14.09 -3.02
C VAL A 91 6.25 -15.33 -2.17
N LEU A 92 5.50 -15.55 -1.09
CA LEU A 92 5.70 -16.70 -0.20
C LEU A 92 5.52 -18.04 -0.94
N ASN A 93 4.59 -18.11 -1.89
CA ASN A 93 4.32 -19.31 -2.67
C ASN A 93 5.19 -19.40 -3.94
N TYR A 94 6.05 -18.42 -4.21
CA TYR A 94 6.95 -18.48 -5.34
C TYR A 94 8.11 -19.46 -5.04
N PRO A 95 8.35 -20.51 -5.87
CA PRO A 95 9.27 -21.61 -5.52
C PRO A 95 10.70 -21.19 -5.18
N ALA A 96 11.19 -20.10 -5.77
CA ALA A 96 12.55 -19.60 -5.60
C ALA A 96 12.60 -18.26 -4.84
N HIS A 97 11.61 -17.97 -3.99
CA HIS A 97 11.56 -16.71 -3.27
C HIS A 97 12.72 -16.56 -2.29
N LEU A 98 13.19 -15.33 -2.14
CA LEU A 98 14.12 -14.95 -1.07
C LEU A 98 13.29 -14.46 0.12
N THR A 99 13.60 -14.90 1.34
CA THR A 99 12.90 -14.43 2.55
C THR A 99 12.95 -12.91 2.71
N ALA A 100 14.04 -12.28 2.26
CA ALA A 100 14.18 -10.83 2.26
C ALA A 100 13.10 -10.11 1.43
N SER A 101 12.61 -10.75 0.35
CA SER A 101 11.56 -10.19 -0.51
C SER A 101 10.18 -10.18 0.15
N LEU A 102 9.97 -10.91 1.25
CA LEU A 102 8.73 -10.88 2.04
C LEU A 102 8.61 -9.63 2.92
N ILE A 103 9.75 -9.04 3.30
CA ILE A 103 9.82 -7.95 4.29
C ILE A 103 9.04 -6.70 3.81
N PRO A 104 9.21 -6.19 2.58
CA PRO A 104 8.48 -5.02 2.12
C PRO A 104 6.96 -5.21 2.17
N HIS A 105 6.48 -6.39 1.80
CA HIS A 105 5.05 -6.73 1.83
C HIS A 105 4.53 -6.78 3.26
N LEU A 106 5.25 -7.44 4.17
CA LEU A 106 4.85 -7.51 5.58
C LEU A 106 4.83 -6.12 6.24
N VAL A 107 5.81 -5.27 5.93
CA VAL A 107 5.83 -3.88 6.39
C VAL A 107 4.62 -3.12 5.87
N ALA A 108 4.27 -3.27 4.59
CA ALA A 108 3.08 -2.65 4.01
C ALA A 108 1.78 -3.13 4.69
N ILE A 109 1.64 -4.43 4.96
CA ILE A 109 0.49 -5.00 5.70
C ILE A 109 0.38 -4.35 7.09
N VAL A 110 1.46 -4.38 7.86
CA VAL A 110 1.46 -3.87 9.24
C VAL A 110 1.15 -2.36 9.27
N LEU A 111 1.79 -1.58 8.39
CA LEU A 111 1.52 -0.14 8.31
C LEU A 111 0.08 0.15 7.91
N ALA A 112 -0.44 -0.52 6.88
CA ALA A 112 -1.82 -0.33 6.42
C ALA A 112 -2.83 -0.61 7.54
N LEU A 113 -2.66 -1.72 8.26
CA LEU A 113 -3.56 -2.11 9.36
C LEU A 113 -3.46 -1.13 10.54
N LEU A 114 -2.25 -0.84 11.01
CA LEU A 114 -2.06 0.04 12.16
C LEU A 114 -2.52 1.47 11.89
N LEU A 115 -2.18 2.02 10.72
CA LEU A 115 -2.61 3.37 10.32
C LEU A 115 -4.12 3.41 10.07
N GLY A 116 -4.68 2.40 9.41
CA GLY A 116 -6.12 2.29 9.17
C GLY A 116 -6.94 2.26 10.46
N ILE A 117 -6.56 1.39 11.41
CA ILE A 117 -7.18 1.32 12.74
C ILE A 117 -7.02 2.65 13.48
N TYR A 118 -5.83 3.26 13.44
CA TYR A 118 -5.58 4.55 14.08
C TYR A 118 -6.51 5.64 13.56
N TYR A 119 -6.62 5.78 12.23
CA TYR A 119 -7.45 6.82 11.62
C TYR A 119 -8.93 6.62 11.94
N LEU A 120 -9.47 5.40 11.87
CA LEU A 120 -10.86 5.12 12.25
C LEU A 120 -11.11 5.38 13.75
N SER A 121 -10.25 4.86 14.62
CA SER A 121 -10.39 5.01 16.07
C SER A 121 -10.27 6.47 16.52
N SER A 122 -9.47 7.26 15.82
CA SER A 122 -9.31 8.69 16.08
C SER A 122 -10.51 9.54 15.66
N THR A 123 -11.38 9.02 14.78
CA THR A 123 -12.61 9.69 14.33
C THR A 123 -13.82 9.37 15.20
N ALA A 124 -13.89 8.16 15.77
CA ALA A 124 -14.98 7.75 16.66
C ALA A 124 -15.00 8.54 17.99
N LYS A 125 -13.87 9.12 18.42
CA LYS A 125 -13.71 9.76 19.74
C LYS A 125 -14.30 11.18 19.88
N LYS A 126 -15.18 11.61 18.96
CA LYS A 126 -15.89 12.90 19.03
C LYS A 126 -17.41 12.70 18.93
N GLN A 127 -18.05 12.37 20.05
CA GLN A 127 -19.30 12.99 20.53
C GLN A 127 -19.38 12.80 22.05
N PRO A 128 -19.18 13.85 22.88
CA PRO A 128 -20.01 13.96 24.07
C PRO A 128 -21.43 14.19 23.56
N HIS A 129 -22.36 13.29 23.89
CA HIS A 129 -23.78 13.63 23.82
C HIS A 129 -23.98 14.89 24.69
N ALA A 130 -23.97 16.06 24.05
CA ALA A 130 -24.59 17.24 24.62
C ALA A 130 -26.08 16.91 24.68
N ALA A 131 -26.58 16.86 25.91
CA ALA A 131 -27.97 16.60 26.24
C ALA A 131 -28.93 17.44 25.39
N LEU A 132 -29.97 16.78 24.90
CA LEU A 132 -31.30 17.33 24.69
C LEU A 132 -32.30 16.35 25.30
#